data_AF-A0A4Y2DRR7-F1
#
_entry.id   AF-A0A4Y2DRR7-F1
#
_cell.length_a   1.000
_cell.length_b   1.000
_cell.length_c   1.000
_cell.angle_alpha   90.00
_cell.angle_beta   90.00
_cell.angle_gamma   90.00
#
_symmetry.space_group_name_H-M   'P 1'
#
loop_
_entity.id
_entity.type
_entity.pdbx_description
1 polymer ?
#
loop_
_entity_poly.entity_id
_entity_poly.type
_entity_poly.pdbx_seq_one_letter_code
_entity_poly.pdbx_strand_id
1 'polypeptide(L)'
;MQQARWMARAIYSLKLSLLSSQLKLNTKDKEALLDVCLFIVTIYVKPWLQSILAVKEPYKDLCFLKSSKAYEKVNESISKVDLQKFSQQLWYFTDVIAVLALFDDDVDEETKLKMVANLHREIFSTHEKKIHSIEGRTLWFIVW
;
A
#
# COMPACT_ATOMS: atom_id res chain seq x y z
N MET A 1 3.56 14.86 1.90
CA MET A 1 4.12 14.65 3.26
C MET A 1 3.58 13.33 3.79
N GLN A 2 4.35 12.24 4.03
CA GLN A 2 3.98 11.25 5.09
C GLN A 2 4.83 9.98 5.29
N GLN A 3 5.74 9.54 4.40
CA GLN A 3 6.48 8.28 4.69
C GLN A 3 7.40 8.38 5.94
N ALA A 4 8.16 9.47 6.07
CA ALA A 4 9.07 9.65 7.21
C ALA A 4 8.36 9.76 8.57
N ARG A 5 7.13 10.30 8.59
CA ARG A 5 6.38 10.52 9.83
C ARG A 5 5.76 9.22 10.37
N TRP A 6 5.40 8.30 9.47
CA TRP A 6 4.96 6.95 9.85
C TRP A 6 6.11 6.07 10.31
N MET A 7 7.28 6.16 9.66
CA MET A 7 8.48 5.45 10.09
C MET A 7 8.89 5.78 11.53
N ALA A 8 8.92 7.07 11.89
CA ALA A 8 9.23 7.47 13.26
C ALA A 8 8.27 6.83 14.30
N ARG A 9 6.98 6.73 13.97
CA ARG A 9 5.97 6.08 14.81
C ARG A 9 6.15 4.57 14.86
N ALA A 10 6.48 3.94 13.74
CA ALA A 10 6.74 2.50 13.69
C ALA A 10 7.95 2.10 14.54
N ILE A 11 9.07 2.82 14.42
CA ILE A 11 10.26 2.61 15.25
C ILE A 11 9.93 2.85 16.73
N TYR A 12 9.15 3.90 17.02
CA TYR A 12 8.73 4.20 18.38
C TYR A 12 7.90 3.05 18.97
N SER A 13 6.90 2.54 18.25
CA SER A 13 6.08 1.39 18.69
C SER A 13 6.93 0.15 18.95
N LEU A 14 7.89 -0.17 18.07
CA LEU A 14 8.82 -1.29 18.26
C LEU A 14 9.67 -1.11 19.52
N LYS A 15 10.24 0.09 19.72
CA LYS A 15 11.00 0.41 20.94
C LYS A 15 10.14 0.30 22.20
N LEU A 16 8.91 0.80 22.13
CA LEU A 16 7.95 0.74 23.23
C LEU A 16 7.61 -0.71 23.60
N SER A 17 7.49 -1.60 22.60
CA SER A 17 7.26 -3.03 22.80
C SER A 17 8.46 -3.71 23.45
N LEU A 18 9.69 -3.43 22.97
CA LEU A 18 10.93 -3.97 23.53
C LEU A 18 11.16 -3.53 24.99
N LEU A 19 10.77 -2.30 25.32
CA LEU A 19 10.89 -1.73 26.68
C LEU A 19 9.61 -1.91 27.51
N SER A 20 8.65 -2.72 27.05
CA SER A 20 7.35 -2.89 27.70
C SER A 20 7.43 -3.49 29.11
N SER A 21 8.55 -4.12 29.47
CA SER A 21 8.84 -4.60 30.83
C SER A 21 9.21 -3.47 31.79
N GLN A 22 9.83 -2.40 31.28
CA GLN A 22 10.24 -1.21 32.06
C GLN A 22 9.10 -0.17 32.14
N LEU A 23 8.12 -0.28 31.25
CA LEU A 23 6.98 0.63 31.17
C LEU A 23 5.77 0.03 31.91
N LYS A 24 5.11 0.84 32.74
CA LYS A 24 3.85 0.47 33.41
C LYS A 24 2.67 0.57 32.43
N LEU A 25 2.67 -0.28 31.40
CA LEU A 25 1.57 -0.37 30.44
C LEU A 25 0.48 -1.34 30.95
N ASN A 26 -0.78 -0.98 30.74
CA ASN A 26 -1.91 -1.85 30.98
C ASN A 26 -1.86 -3.08 30.04
N THR A 27 -2.49 -4.19 30.42
CA THR A 27 -2.54 -5.41 29.60
C THR A 27 -3.17 -5.14 28.23
N LYS A 28 -4.27 -4.38 28.19
CA LYS A 28 -4.94 -3.99 26.93
C LYS A 28 -4.03 -3.18 26.00
N ASP A 29 -3.27 -2.24 26.56
CA ASP A 29 -2.37 -1.39 25.76
C ASP A 29 -1.19 -2.20 25.22
N LYS A 30 -0.72 -3.20 25.98
CA LYS A 30 0.33 -4.12 25.54
C LYS A 30 -0.14 -4.98 24.36
N GLU A 31 -1.36 -5.53 24.43
CA GLU A 31 -1.93 -6.32 23.34
C GLU A 31 -2.10 -5.48 22.06
N ALA A 32 -2.69 -4.28 22.18
CA ALA A 32 -2.84 -3.37 21.04
C ALA A 32 -1.48 -2.94 20.46
N LEU A 33 -0.47 -2.73 21.31
CA LEU A 33 0.89 -2.42 20.87
C LEU A 33 1.53 -3.59 20.11
N LEU A 34 1.31 -4.83 20.57
CA LEU A 34 1.81 -6.03 19.90
C LEU A 34 1.15 -6.22 18.53
N ASP A 35 -0.15 -5.97 18.40
CA ASP A 35 -0.84 -6.03 17.10
C ASP A 35 -0.24 -5.05 16.09
N VAL A 36 0.05 -3.82 16.53
CA VAL A 36 0.70 -2.81 15.70
C VAL A 36 2.14 -3.21 15.36
N CYS A 37 2.89 -3.76 16.32
CA CYS A 37 4.25 -4.24 16.08
C CYS A 37 4.28 -5.42 15.09
N LEU A 38 3.32 -6.35 15.19
CA LEU A 38 3.19 -7.47 14.27
C LEU A 38 2.96 -6.95 12.86
N PHE A 39 2.00 -6.04 12.67
CA PHE A 39 1.75 -5.39 11.38
C PHE A 39 3.01 -4.70 10.82
N ILE A 40 3.74 -3.97 11.66
CA ILE A 40 4.98 -3.29 11.24
C ILE A 40 5.98 -4.31 10.69
N VAL A 41 6.26 -5.36 11.44
CA VAL A 41 7.28 -6.36 11.08
C VAL A 41 6.85 -7.17 9.85
N THR A 42 5.58 -7.54 9.74
CA THR A 42 5.10 -8.41 8.66
C THR A 42 4.82 -7.68 7.36
N ILE A 43 4.28 -6.46 7.44
CA ILE A 43 3.76 -5.73 6.27
C ILE A 43 4.60 -4.50 5.93
N TYR A 44 5.04 -3.71 6.92
CA TYR A 44 5.58 -2.38 6.68
C TYR A 44 7.10 -2.33 6.46
N VAL A 45 7.88 -3.17 7.15
CA VAL A 45 9.36 -3.12 7.09
C VAL A 45 9.90 -3.36 5.68
N LYS A 46 9.35 -4.35 4.95
CA LYS A 46 9.83 -4.72 3.61
C LYS A 46 9.67 -3.57 2.59
N PRO A 47 8.47 -3.01 2.36
CA PRO A 47 8.29 -1.89 1.44
C PRO A 47 9.09 -0.66 1.86
N TRP A 48 9.25 -0.41 3.17
CA TRP A 48 10.07 0.70 3.63
C TRP A 48 11.55 0.57 3.22
N LEU A 49 12.17 -0.60 3.43
CA LEU A 49 13.55 -0.82 2.97
C LEU A 49 13.69 -0.65 1.45
N GLN A 50 12.61 -0.94 0.73
CA GLN A 50 12.55 -0.83 -0.71
C GLN A 50 12.24 0.58 -1.24
N SER A 51 11.77 1.51 -0.40
CA SER A 51 11.42 2.90 -0.80
C SER A 51 12.63 3.80 -1.05
N ILE A 52 13.84 3.34 -0.71
CA ILE A 52 15.10 3.99 -1.08
C ILE A 52 15.26 4.06 -2.61
N LEU A 53 14.61 3.15 -3.35
CA LEU A 53 14.66 3.09 -4.81
C LEU A 53 13.39 3.70 -5.42
N ALA A 54 13.38 5.03 -5.56
CA ALA A 54 12.23 5.81 -6.04
C ALA A 54 11.66 5.36 -7.41
N VAL A 55 12.51 4.81 -8.28
CA VAL A 55 12.11 4.36 -9.63
C VAL A 55 11.13 3.17 -9.60
N LYS A 56 11.17 2.37 -8.53
CA LYS A 56 10.32 1.17 -8.35
C LYS A 56 9.13 1.39 -7.41
N GLU A 57 8.94 2.62 -6.92
CA GLU A 57 7.86 2.96 -5.97
C GLU A 57 6.47 2.50 -6.43
N PRO A 58 6.03 2.72 -7.69
CA PRO A 58 4.65 2.45 -8.10
C PRO A 58 4.23 0.99 -7.88
N TYR A 59 5.01 0.04 -8.39
CA TYR A 59 4.68 -1.37 -8.27
C TYR A 59 4.80 -1.87 -6.82
N LYS A 60 5.77 -1.36 -6.09
CA LYS A 60 5.97 -1.70 -4.67
C LYS A 60 4.81 -1.22 -3.80
N ASP A 61 4.26 -0.05 -4.07
CA ASP A 61 3.07 0.45 -3.40
C ASP A 61 1.86 -0.47 -3.63
N LEU A 62 1.68 -1.01 -4.86
CA LEU A 62 0.62 -1.97 -5.14
C LEU A 62 0.85 -3.30 -4.42
N CYS A 63 2.10 -3.77 -4.39
CA CYS A 63 2.47 -4.98 -3.66
C CYS A 63 2.21 -4.82 -2.15
N PHE A 64 2.46 -3.63 -1.60
CA PHE A 64 2.12 -3.29 -0.23
C PHE A 64 0.60 -3.37 0.00
N LEU A 65 -0.22 -2.76 -0.86
CA LEU A 65 -1.69 -2.86 -0.75
C LEU A 65 -2.18 -4.31 -0.81
N LYS A 66 -1.63 -5.12 -1.73
CA LYS A 66 -1.97 -6.55 -1.84
C LYS A 66 -1.62 -7.30 -0.56
N SER A 67 -0.46 -7.01 0.02
CA SER A 67 0.00 -7.60 1.28
C SER A 67 -0.87 -7.16 2.46
N SER A 68 -1.24 -5.87 2.52
CA SER A 68 -2.14 -5.32 3.52
C SER A 68 -3.54 -5.92 3.43
N LYS A 69 -4.06 -6.16 2.21
CA LYS A 69 -5.33 -6.87 1.99
C LYS A 69 -5.24 -8.33 2.42
N ALA A 70 -4.14 -9.02 2.15
CA ALA A 70 -3.93 -10.38 2.63
C ALA A 70 -3.86 -10.45 4.17
N TYR A 71 -3.35 -9.40 4.81
CA TYR A 71 -3.26 -9.26 6.27
C TYR A 71 -4.64 -9.12 6.96
N GLU A 72 -5.71 -8.88 6.21
CA GLU A 72 -7.09 -8.91 6.74
C GLU A 72 -7.41 -10.24 7.44
N LYS A 73 -6.78 -11.33 7.00
CA LYS A 73 -6.90 -12.66 7.64
C LYS A 73 -6.28 -12.74 9.04
N VAL A 74 -5.33 -11.85 9.36
CA VAL A 74 -4.64 -11.80 10.65
C VAL A 74 -5.30 -10.78 11.56
N ASN A 75 -5.49 -9.56 11.07
CA ASN A 75 -6.18 -8.50 11.80
C ASN A 75 -6.94 -7.59 10.83
N GLU A 76 -8.25 -7.86 10.70
CA GLU A 76 -9.16 -7.14 9.82
C GLU A 76 -9.22 -5.64 10.15
N SER A 77 -9.24 -5.29 11.44
CA SER A 77 -9.36 -3.90 11.87
C SER A 77 -8.16 -3.05 11.43
N ILE A 78 -6.94 -3.58 11.61
CA ILE A 78 -5.71 -2.90 11.22
C ILE A 78 -5.60 -2.83 9.71
N SER A 79 -5.88 -3.94 9.00
CA SER A 79 -5.85 -3.98 7.54
C SER A 79 -6.80 -2.96 6.91
N LYS A 80 -8.04 -2.84 7.41
CA LYS A 80 -9.00 -1.85 6.91
C LYS A 80 -8.54 -0.40 7.13
N VAL A 81 -8.05 -0.08 8.32
CA VAL A 81 -7.53 1.26 8.64
C VAL A 81 -6.31 1.59 7.79
N ASP A 82 -5.44 0.60 7.56
CA ASP A 82 -4.24 0.74 6.74
C ASP A 82 -4.59 1.00 5.28
N LEU A 83 -5.42 0.14 4.66
CA LEU A 83 -5.88 0.31 3.29
C LEU A 83 -6.57 1.66 3.06
N GLN A 84 -7.38 2.11 4.03
CA GLN A 84 -8.04 3.41 3.95
C GLN A 84 -7.04 4.58 4.00
N LYS A 85 -6.00 4.49 4.83
CA LYS A 85 -4.98 5.55 4.91
C LYS A 85 -4.07 5.55 3.70
N PHE A 86 -3.67 4.38 3.21
CA PHE A 86 -2.79 4.27 2.06
C PHE A 86 -3.48 4.64 0.75
N SER A 87 -4.78 4.35 0.59
CA SER A 87 -5.53 4.82 -0.58
C SER A 87 -5.57 6.36 -0.68
N GLN A 88 -5.61 7.07 0.47
CA GLN A 88 -5.48 8.52 0.50
C GLN A 88 -4.07 9.02 0.14
N GLN A 89 -3.04 8.22 0.46
CA GLN A 89 -1.64 8.57 0.15
C GLN A 89 -1.30 8.34 -1.33
N LEU A 90 -2.02 7.46 -2.02
CA LEU A 90 -1.87 7.13 -3.44
C LEU A 90 -2.53 8.15 -4.39
N TRP A 91 -2.79 9.38 -3.94
CA TRP A 91 -3.35 10.43 -4.81
C TRP A 91 -2.51 10.73 -6.05
N TYR A 92 -1.19 10.45 -6.01
CA TYR A 92 -0.29 10.62 -7.14
C TYR A 92 -0.39 9.47 -8.15
N PHE A 93 -0.93 8.32 -7.75
CA PHE A 93 -1.00 7.12 -8.57
C PHE A 93 -2.02 7.32 -9.69
N THR A 94 -1.53 7.68 -10.87
CA THR A 94 -2.31 7.91 -12.09
C THR A 94 -2.02 6.82 -13.11
N ASP A 95 -2.83 6.73 -14.16
CA ASP A 95 -2.63 5.78 -15.26
C ASP A 95 -1.23 5.92 -15.90
N VAL A 96 -0.69 7.15 -15.95
CA VAL A 96 0.67 7.42 -16.42
C VAL A 96 1.72 6.75 -15.53
N ILE A 97 1.54 6.80 -14.22
CA ILE A 97 2.43 6.14 -13.27
C ILE A 97 2.26 4.62 -13.31
N ALA A 98 1.05 4.13 -13.54
CA ALA A 98 0.79 2.70 -13.74
C ALA A 98 1.54 2.18 -14.98
N VAL A 99 1.58 2.93 -16.08
CA VAL A 99 2.35 2.57 -17.29
C VAL A 99 3.85 2.48 -17.02
N LEU A 100 4.40 3.30 -16.12
CA LEU A 100 5.81 3.20 -15.75
C LEU A 100 6.17 1.84 -15.13
N ALA A 101 5.23 1.15 -14.48
CA ALA A 101 5.45 -0.19 -13.95
C ALA A 101 5.67 -1.25 -15.04
N LEU A 102 5.33 -0.99 -16.32
CA LEU A 102 5.69 -1.88 -17.43
C LEU A 102 7.21 -2.03 -17.59
N PHE A 103 7.96 -1.01 -17.19
CA PHE A 103 9.43 -1.00 -17.24
C PHE A 103 10.08 -1.51 -15.96
N ASP A 104 9.32 -1.89 -14.94
CA ASP A 104 9.87 -2.49 -13.74
C ASP A 104 10.13 -3.99 -13.98
N ASP A 105 11.36 -4.43 -13.73
CA ASP A 105 11.77 -5.84 -13.85
C ASP A 105 11.10 -6.73 -12.79
N ASP A 106 10.60 -6.16 -11.70
CA ASP A 106 9.93 -6.90 -10.62
C ASP A 106 8.47 -7.29 -10.99
N VAL A 107 7.94 -6.76 -12.09
CA VAL A 107 6.59 -7.08 -12.61
C VAL A 107 6.71 -8.26 -13.58
N ASP A 108 5.93 -9.32 -13.33
CA ASP A 108 5.91 -10.47 -14.22
C ASP A 108 5.31 -10.14 -15.60
N GLU A 109 5.75 -10.88 -16.63
CA GLU A 109 5.36 -10.63 -18.02
C GLU A 109 3.84 -10.79 -18.23
N GLU A 110 3.20 -11.73 -17.52
CA GLU A 110 1.75 -11.93 -17.58
C GLU A 110 0.98 -10.70 -17.09
N THR A 111 1.44 -10.09 -16.00
CA THR A 111 0.89 -8.87 -15.41
C THR A 111 1.10 -7.69 -16.35
N LYS A 112 2.27 -7.57 -16.98
CA LYS A 112 2.52 -6.54 -18.02
C LYS A 112 1.54 -6.67 -19.19
N LEU A 113 1.31 -7.89 -19.68
CA LEU A 113 0.33 -8.14 -20.75
C LEU A 113 -1.10 -7.77 -20.33
N LYS A 114 -1.51 -8.11 -19.10
CA LYS A 114 -2.82 -7.71 -18.55
C LYS A 114 -2.96 -6.19 -18.43
N MET A 115 -1.92 -5.50 -17.98
CA MET A 115 -1.91 -4.03 -17.88
C MET A 115 -2.10 -3.38 -19.26
N VAL A 116 -1.39 -3.89 -20.28
CA VAL A 116 -1.53 -3.40 -21.67
C VAL A 116 -2.93 -3.69 -22.24
N ALA A 117 -3.49 -4.88 -21.99
CA ALA A 117 -4.84 -5.22 -22.43
C ALA A 117 -5.91 -4.32 -21.78
N ASN A 118 -5.77 -4.05 -20.47
CA ASN A 118 -6.66 -3.17 -19.74
C ASN A 118 -6.57 -1.72 -20.22
N LEU A 119 -5.36 -1.23 -20.51
CA LEU A 119 -5.13 0.12 -21.04
C LEU A 119 -5.78 0.31 -22.42
N HIS A 120 -5.63 -0.67 -23.32
CA HIS A 120 -6.27 -0.62 -24.64
C HIS A 120 -7.80 -0.55 -24.51
N ARG A 121 -8.40 -1.38 -23.66
CA ARG A 121 -9.85 -1.38 -23.43
C ARG A 121 -10.37 -0.02 -22.97
N GLU A 122 -9.64 0.67 -22.09
CA GLU A 122 -10.02 2.02 -21.63
C GLU A 122 -9.92 3.06 -22.74
N ILE A 123 -8.89 3.03 -23.59
CA ILE A 123 -8.76 3.95 -24.73
C ILE A 123 -9.97 3.80 -25.67
N PHE A 124 -10.38 2.55 -25.95
CA PHE A 124 -11.55 2.28 -26.80
C PHE A 124 -12.87 2.64 -26.13
N SER A 125 -13.04 2.43 -24.81
CA SER A 125 -14.25 2.86 -24.10
C SER A 125 -14.34 4.36 -23.86
N THR A 126 -13.21 5.07 -23.79
CA THR A 126 -13.17 6.54 -23.63
C THR A 126 -13.52 7.24 -24.94
N HIS A 127 -13.25 6.61 -26.08
CA HIS A 127 -13.76 7.06 -27.38
C HIS A 127 -15.29 7.02 -27.48
N GLU A 128 -15.96 6.12 -26.74
CA GLU A 128 -17.44 6.05 -26.65
C GLU A 128 -18.03 6.93 -25.53
N LYS A 129 -17.24 7.33 -24.53
CA LYS A 129 -17.72 8.05 -23.32
C LYS A 129 -17.03 9.39 -23.06
N LYS A 130 -16.90 10.23 -24.09
CA LYS A 130 -16.87 11.69 -23.82
C LYS A 130 -18.20 12.04 -23.14
N ILE A 131 -18.13 12.67 -21.97
CA ILE A 131 -19.24 13.13 -21.10
C ILE A 131 -19.67 12.11 -20.02
N HIS A 132 -18.84 11.86 -18.99
CA HIS A 132 -19.20 12.13 -17.58
C HIS A 132 -18.09 11.68 -16.60
N SER A 133 -17.64 12.65 -15.80
CA SER A 133 -17.00 12.55 -14.48
C SER A 133 -15.77 11.63 -14.32
N ILE A 134 -14.62 12.30 -14.19
CA ILE A 134 -13.31 11.78 -13.80
C ILE A 134 -13.15 12.10 -12.31
N GLU A 135 -13.76 11.33 -11.41
CA GLU A 135 -13.54 11.57 -9.97
C GLU A 135 -13.60 10.32 -9.07
N GLY A 136 -13.74 9.12 -9.64
CA GLY A 136 -13.87 7.89 -8.82
C GLY A 136 -13.32 6.59 -9.40
N ARG A 137 -12.60 6.61 -10.53
CA ARG A 137 -12.25 5.37 -11.26
C ARG A 137 -10.85 4.82 -10.99
N THR A 138 -9.91 5.63 -10.52
CA THR A 138 -8.48 5.25 -10.47
C THR A 138 -8.14 4.20 -9.41
N LEU A 139 -8.98 4.01 -8.38
CA LEU A 139 -8.73 3.04 -7.29
C LEU A 139 -9.19 1.61 -7.61
N TRP A 140 -10.06 1.41 -8.59
CA TRP A 140 -10.56 0.07 -8.95
C TRP A 140 -9.57 -0.75 -9.79
N PHE A 141 -8.58 -0.12 -10.42
CA PHE A 141 -7.68 -0.75 -11.40
C PHE A 141 -6.52 -1.56 -10.82
N ILE A 142 -6.29 -1.51 -9.51
CA ILE A 142 -5.06 -2.04 -8.90
C ILE A 142 -5.34 -3.28 -8.03
N VAL A 143 -6.59 -3.52 -7.65
CA VAL A 143 -6.92 -4.52 -6.61
C VAL A 143 -7.69 -5.73 -7.16
N TRP A 144 -8.06 -5.75 -8.45
CA TRP A 144 -8.74 -6.89 -9.08
C TRP A 144 -8.21 -7.21 -10.49
#